data_AF-A0A8M3B4Y6-F1
#
_entry.id   AF-A0A8M3B4Y6-F1
#
_cell.length_a   1.000
_cell.length_b   1.000
_cell.length_c   1.000
_cell.angle_alpha   90.00
_cell.angle_beta   90.00
_cell.angle_gamma   90.00
#
_symmetry.space_group_name_H-M   'P 1'
#
loop_
_entity.id
_entity.type
_entity.pdbx_description
1 polymer ?
#
loop_
_entity_poly.entity_id
_entity_poly.type
_entity_poly.pdbx_seq_one_letter_code
_entity_poly.pdbx_strand_id
1 'polypeptide(L)'
;MPPTAAVIRGVQKLVLYETRARYFLVGSNNAQTKHRVLKIDRTEPRDLVIIDDKHVYSQQEVRELLGRLDLGNRTKMGQKGSSGLSRAVSAYGIVGFVRFLEGYYIVLITKRRKMADIGGHSIYKIEDTNMIYIPNDSVRVTHPDEARYVRIFQNVDLSSNFYFSYSYDVSHSLQYNLTLLQSWSVCVESESGAAGRQDTFDIFEEEGLPTQVVHGLSHEPYSKYVWNLRLLEKVKEIVHPDWLLYIIHGFCGQSSILLHSDSARHSCMFLHRNFSKKVSIFMQNDSKSIYKSHKKVKK
;
A
#
# COMPACT_ATOMS: atom_id res chain seq x y z
N MET A 1 -14.02 17.44 16.55
CA MET A 1 -13.48 16.07 16.67
C MET A 1 -12.15 16.17 17.40
N PRO A 2 -11.85 15.29 18.37
CA PRO A 2 -10.52 15.26 18.97
C PRO A 2 -9.49 14.99 17.86
N PRO A 3 -8.33 15.68 17.86
CA PRO A 3 -7.27 15.44 16.90
C PRO A 3 -6.52 14.17 17.31
N THR A 4 -7.13 13.01 17.13
CA THR A 4 -6.38 11.76 17.17
C THR A 4 -5.48 11.74 15.95
N ALA A 5 -4.17 11.84 16.17
CA ALA A 5 -3.17 11.70 15.12
C ALA A 5 -3.29 10.29 14.53
N ALA A 6 -4.10 10.12 13.48
CA ALA A 6 -4.18 8.85 12.78
C ALA A 6 -2.79 8.49 12.28
N VAL A 7 -2.43 7.21 12.40
CA VAL A 7 -1.19 6.71 11.84
C VAL A 7 -1.29 6.83 10.32
N ILE A 8 -0.71 7.91 9.81
CA ILE A 8 -0.52 8.16 8.40
C ILE A 8 0.49 7.12 7.92
N ARG A 9 0.12 6.28 6.94
CA ARG A 9 1.08 5.37 6.30
C ARG A 9 2.30 6.17 5.84
N GLY A 10 3.48 5.71 6.26
CA GLY A 10 4.74 6.43 6.09
C GLY A 10 5.15 6.58 4.62
N VAL A 11 4.68 5.69 3.74
CA VAL A 11 5.04 5.68 2.32
C VAL A 11 3.93 6.32 1.49
N GLN A 12 4.21 7.48 0.91
CA GLN A 12 3.26 8.28 0.11
C GLN A 12 3.80 8.63 -1.27
N LYS A 13 5.12 8.62 -1.43
CA LYS A 13 5.82 8.77 -2.70
C LYS A 13 6.73 7.57 -2.88
N LEU A 14 6.79 7.07 -4.10
CA LEU A 14 7.54 5.89 -4.48
C LEU A 14 8.41 6.24 -5.68
N VAL A 15 9.64 5.75 -5.68
CA VAL A 15 10.51 5.77 -6.86
C VAL A 15 11.05 4.37 -7.07
N LEU A 16 10.73 3.80 -8.22
CA LEU A 16 11.26 2.53 -8.67
C LEU A 16 12.58 2.78 -9.40
N TYR A 17 13.65 2.19 -8.89
CA TYR A 17 14.93 2.09 -9.54
C TYR A 17 15.14 0.68 -10.06
N GLU A 18 15.84 0.58 -11.18
CA GLU A 18 16.08 -0.65 -11.90
C GLU A 18 17.58 -0.90 -12.04
N THR A 19 17.98 -2.14 -11.72
CA THR A 19 19.25 -2.74 -12.13
C THR A 19 18.95 -4.05 -12.87
N ARG A 20 19.98 -4.67 -13.48
CA ARG A 20 19.81 -5.94 -14.19
C ARG A 20 19.23 -7.06 -13.32
N ALA A 21 19.65 -7.14 -12.06
CA ALA A 21 19.27 -8.24 -11.17
C ALA A 21 18.09 -7.90 -10.27
N ARG A 22 17.85 -6.61 -9.95
CA ARG A 22 16.86 -6.23 -8.94
C ARG A 22 16.14 -4.94 -9.30
N TYR A 23 14.90 -4.84 -8.84
CA TYR A 23 14.24 -3.56 -8.67
C TYR A 23 14.41 -3.09 -7.21
N PHE A 24 14.58 -1.79 -7.05
CA PHE A 24 14.64 -1.12 -5.75
C PHE A 24 13.54 -0.07 -5.70
N LEU A 25 12.55 -0.28 -4.83
CA LEU A 25 11.48 0.67 -4.62
C LEU A 25 11.80 1.49 -3.37
N VAL A 26 12.03 2.79 -3.55
CA VAL A 26 12.27 3.72 -2.46
C VAL A 26 10.97 4.43 -2.13
N GLY A 27 10.46 4.20 -0.93
CA GLY A 27 9.26 4.85 -0.43
C GLY A 27 9.60 5.97 0.55
N SER A 28 8.99 7.13 0.38
CA SER A 28 9.18 8.29 1.26
C SER A 28 7.85 8.84 1.76
N ASN A 29 7.87 9.48 2.92
CA ASN A 29 6.77 10.33 3.35
C ASN A 29 6.72 11.64 2.53
N ASN A 30 5.64 12.41 2.64
CA ASN A 30 5.50 13.68 1.92
C ASN A 30 6.62 14.69 2.24
N ALA A 31 7.08 14.71 3.50
CA ALA A 31 8.16 15.58 3.97
C ALA A 31 9.57 15.10 3.59
N GLN A 32 9.70 13.90 2.99
CA GLN A 32 10.98 13.27 2.63
C GLN A 32 11.98 13.10 3.80
N THR A 33 11.47 12.98 5.02
CA THR A 33 12.29 12.80 6.24
C THR A 33 12.49 11.33 6.59
N LYS A 34 11.54 10.46 6.23
CA LYS A 34 11.59 9.02 6.49
C LYS A 34 11.48 8.29 5.16
N HIS A 35 12.43 7.40 4.91
CA HIS A 35 12.47 6.57 3.72
C HIS A 35 12.50 5.09 4.08
N ARG A 36 11.94 4.25 3.23
CA ARG A 36 12.01 2.78 3.31
C ARG A 36 12.43 2.24 1.95
N VAL A 37 13.11 1.11 1.92
CA VAL A 37 13.60 0.52 0.67
C VAL A 37 13.13 -0.93 0.56
N LEU A 38 12.37 -1.22 -0.49
CA LEU A 38 11.93 -2.56 -0.83
C LEU A 38 12.77 -3.08 -1.99
N LYS A 39 13.28 -4.31 -1.87
CA LYS A 39 14.08 -4.95 -2.92
C LYS A 39 13.26 -6.07 -3.55
N ILE A 40 13.21 -6.11 -4.87
CA ILE A 40 12.47 -7.13 -5.63
C ILE A 40 13.47 -7.81 -6.56
N ASP A 41 13.51 -9.13 -6.51
CA ASP A 41 14.38 -9.91 -7.38
C ASP A 41 13.84 -9.97 -8.81
N ARG A 42 14.72 -9.89 -9.81
CA ARG A 42 14.40 -10.03 -11.24
C ARG A 42 15.00 -11.29 -11.86
N THR A 43 15.80 -12.06 -11.12
CA THR A 43 16.45 -13.27 -11.64
C THR A 43 15.53 -14.48 -11.60
N GLU A 44 14.51 -14.47 -10.74
CA GLU A 44 13.51 -15.54 -10.68
C GLU A 44 12.45 -15.35 -11.78
N PRO A 45 12.22 -16.36 -12.64
CA PRO A 45 11.30 -16.23 -13.78
C PRO A 45 9.83 -16.25 -13.35
N ARG A 46 9.50 -17.03 -12.31
CA ARG A 46 8.11 -17.32 -11.90
C ARG A 46 7.80 -16.91 -10.48
N ASP A 47 8.78 -16.86 -9.58
CA ASP A 47 8.57 -16.57 -8.17
C ASP A 47 8.73 -15.09 -7.86
N LEU A 48 7.89 -14.60 -6.95
CA LEU A 48 7.97 -13.23 -6.44
C LEU A 48 8.82 -13.22 -5.17
N VAL A 49 10.07 -12.79 -5.31
CA VAL A 49 10.99 -12.64 -4.17
C VAL A 49 11.09 -11.16 -3.81
N ILE A 50 10.53 -10.82 -2.65
CA ILE A 50 10.55 -9.47 -2.08
C ILE A 50 11.30 -9.50 -0.76
N ILE A 51 12.22 -8.57 -0.59
CA ILE A 51 13.02 -8.40 0.61
C ILE A 51 12.76 -7.01 1.16
N ASP A 52 12.19 -6.95 2.36
CA ASP A 52 12.00 -5.73 3.15
C ASP A 52 12.84 -5.83 4.42
N ASP A 53 13.76 -4.89 4.60
CA ASP A 53 14.56 -4.81 5.84
C ASP A 53 13.80 -4.10 6.97
N LYS A 54 12.61 -3.56 6.69
CA LYS A 54 11.74 -2.82 7.63
C LYS A 54 12.46 -1.62 8.28
N HIS A 55 13.60 -1.21 7.73
CA HIS A 55 14.41 -0.14 8.26
C HIS A 55 13.88 1.22 7.78
N VAL A 56 14.09 2.26 8.60
CA VAL A 56 13.75 3.64 8.25
C VAL A 56 15.05 4.37 7.98
N TYR A 57 15.29 4.67 6.72
CA TYR A 57 16.46 5.39 6.24
C TYR A 57 16.22 6.91 6.27
N SER A 58 17.28 7.65 6.59
CA SER A 58 17.40 9.08 6.34
C SER A 58 17.61 9.36 4.85
N GLN A 59 17.39 10.61 4.44
CA GLN A 59 17.62 11.04 3.06
C GLN A 59 19.10 10.90 2.64
N GLN A 60 20.04 11.02 3.58
CA GLN A 60 21.46 10.84 3.29
C GLN A 60 21.79 9.36 3.05
N GLU A 61 21.34 8.47 3.93
CA GLU A 61 21.59 7.03 3.81
C GLU A 61 21.00 6.45 2.52
N VAL A 62 19.81 6.90 2.10
CA VAL A 62 19.24 6.48 0.81
C VAL A 62 20.10 6.96 -0.36
N ARG A 63 20.58 8.20 -0.33
CA ARG A 63 21.45 8.73 -1.40
C ARG A 63 22.75 7.93 -1.48
N GLU A 64 23.36 7.61 -0.35
CA GLU A 64 24.56 6.78 -0.28
C GLU A 64 24.29 5.34 -0.72
N LEU A 65 23.15 4.74 -0.34
CA LEU A 65 22.73 3.42 -0.79
C LEU A 65 22.57 3.38 -2.32
N LEU A 66 21.83 4.33 -2.90
CA LEU A 66 21.62 4.41 -4.35
C LEU A 66 22.94 4.67 -5.07
N GLY A 67 23.82 5.51 -4.53
CA GLY A 67 25.16 5.74 -5.08
C GLY A 67 26.02 4.48 -5.09
N ARG A 68 26.03 3.71 -3.99
CA ARG A 68 26.72 2.41 -3.91
C ARG A 68 26.15 1.40 -4.91
N LEU A 69 24.83 1.34 -5.04
CA LEU A 69 24.16 0.46 -5.99
C LEU A 69 24.49 0.84 -7.44
N ASP A 70 24.53 2.13 -7.76
CA ASP A 70 24.90 2.59 -9.10
C ASP A 70 26.34 2.21 -9.44
N LEU A 71 27.30 2.50 -8.54
CA LEU A 71 28.71 2.14 -8.73
C LEU A 71 28.92 0.63 -8.86
N GLY A 72 28.28 -0.17 -7.99
CA GLY A 72 28.42 -1.62 -7.99
C GLY A 72 27.82 -2.34 -9.20
N ASN A 73 26.87 -1.71 -9.92
CA ASN A 73 26.24 -2.29 -11.11
C ASN A 73 26.84 -1.79 -12.44
N ARG A 74 27.78 -0.84 -12.40
CA ARG A 74 28.48 -0.36 -13.61
C ARG A 74 29.54 -1.38 -14.01
N THR A 75 29.24 -2.16 -15.05
CA THR A 75 30.06 -3.31 -15.46
C THR A 75 31.34 -2.95 -16.22
N LYS A 76 31.54 -1.70 -16.66
CA LYS A 76 32.80 -1.27 -17.30
C LYS A 76 33.09 0.20 -17.01
N MET A 77 34.28 0.46 -16.46
CA MET A 77 34.82 1.81 -16.30
C MET A 77 35.04 2.40 -17.70
N GLY A 78 34.24 3.39 -18.11
CA GLY A 78 34.45 4.14 -19.36
C GLY A 78 33.36 4.09 -20.43
N GLN A 79 32.30 3.28 -20.31
CA GLN A 79 31.14 3.38 -21.22
C GLN A 79 29.90 3.90 -20.50
N LYS A 80 29.53 5.16 -20.77
CA LYS A 80 28.30 5.86 -20.32
C LYS A 80 26.97 5.17 -20.71
N GLY A 81 26.99 3.97 -21.26
CA GLY A 81 25.82 3.26 -21.79
C GLY A 81 25.50 1.90 -21.15
N SER A 82 26.34 1.34 -20.25
CA SER A 82 26.03 0.08 -19.58
C SER A 82 25.35 0.37 -18.24
N SER A 83 24.01 0.42 -18.27
CA SER A 83 23.11 0.83 -17.18
C SER A 83 23.54 0.28 -15.81
N GLY A 84 24.04 1.17 -14.95
CA GLY A 84 24.18 0.92 -13.51
C GLY A 84 22.80 0.90 -12.86
N LEU A 85 22.55 1.87 -11.98
CA LEU A 85 21.21 2.10 -11.43
C LEU A 85 20.47 3.13 -12.28
N SER A 86 19.31 2.76 -12.82
CA SER A 86 18.45 3.68 -13.56
C SER A 86 17.16 3.96 -12.78
N ARG A 87 16.59 5.16 -12.94
CA ARG A 87 15.28 5.50 -12.37
C ARG A 87 14.21 5.13 -13.38
N ALA A 88 13.39 4.13 -13.08
CA ALA A 88 12.38 3.60 -13.99
C ALA A 88 11.08 4.39 -13.92
N VAL A 89 10.44 4.46 -12.75
CA VAL A 89 9.07 5.02 -12.59
C VAL A 89 8.92 5.75 -11.26
N SER A 90 8.15 6.84 -11.26
CA SER A 90 7.68 7.49 -10.03
C SER A 90 6.22 7.14 -9.79
N ALA A 91 5.88 6.84 -8.55
CA ALA A 91 4.55 6.38 -8.17
C ALA A 91 4.14 6.94 -6.79
N TYR A 92 2.88 6.70 -6.43
CA TYR A 92 2.26 7.15 -5.19
C TYR A 92 1.76 6.00 -4.32
N GLY A 93 1.79 4.76 -4.83
CA GLY A 93 1.37 3.57 -4.10
C GLY A 93 1.56 2.32 -4.93
N ILE A 94 1.61 1.17 -4.25
CA ILE A 94 1.60 -0.15 -4.87
C ILE A 94 0.15 -0.63 -4.85
N VAL A 95 -0.41 -0.93 -6.03
CA VAL A 95 -1.72 -1.59 -6.12
C VAL A 95 -1.57 -3.05 -5.73
N GLY A 96 -0.50 -3.71 -6.21
CA GLY A 96 -0.11 -5.05 -5.81
C GLY A 96 0.67 -5.75 -6.91
N PHE A 97 0.74 -7.07 -6.80
CA PHE A 97 1.50 -7.95 -7.67
C PHE A 97 0.56 -8.94 -8.35
N VAL A 98 0.72 -9.12 -9.65
CA VAL A 98 -0.14 -9.97 -10.48
C VAL A 98 0.73 -10.92 -11.29
N ARG A 99 0.50 -12.23 -11.16
CA ARG A 99 1.05 -13.24 -12.07
C ARG A 99 -0.07 -13.71 -12.98
N PHE A 100 0.18 -13.71 -14.28
CA PHE A 100 -0.78 -14.23 -15.27
C PHE A 100 -0.48 -15.69 -15.59
N LEU A 101 0.64 -15.93 -16.28
CA LEU A 101 1.08 -17.27 -16.69
C LEU A 101 2.50 -17.55 -16.22
N GLU A 102 3.48 -16.81 -16.74
CA GLU A 102 4.90 -17.02 -16.42
C GLU A 102 5.36 -16.09 -15.29
N GLY A 103 5.58 -14.82 -15.60
CA GLY A 103 6.17 -13.88 -14.65
C GLY A 103 5.17 -13.01 -13.89
N TYR A 104 5.66 -12.43 -12.79
CA TYR A 104 4.94 -11.43 -12.03
C TYR A 104 5.09 -10.03 -12.65
N TYR A 105 4.02 -9.25 -12.51
CA TYR A 105 3.99 -7.83 -12.79
C TYR A 105 3.74 -7.07 -11.49
N ILE A 106 4.37 -5.91 -11.34
CA ILE A 106 4.03 -4.93 -10.31
C ILE A 106 3.11 -3.87 -10.90
N VAL A 107 2.03 -3.55 -10.19
CA VAL A 107 1.08 -2.51 -10.57
C VAL A 107 1.25 -1.31 -9.64
N LEU A 108 1.67 -0.18 -10.19
CA LEU A 108 2.00 1.06 -9.48
C LEU A 108 1.02 2.18 -9.82
N ILE A 109 0.66 2.99 -8.83
CA ILE A 109 -0.18 4.19 -9.03
C ILE A 109 0.73 5.34 -9.44
N THR A 110 0.68 5.78 -10.69
CA THR A 110 1.55 6.85 -11.21
C THR A 110 0.93 8.23 -11.05
N LYS A 111 -0.40 8.34 -11.07
CA LYS A 111 -1.12 9.60 -10.82
C LYS A 111 -2.32 9.38 -9.90
N ARG A 112 -2.59 10.39 -9.08
CA ARG A 112 -3.72 10.42 -8.17
C ARG A 112 -4.24 11.85 -8.00
N ARG A 113 -5.53 11.98 -7.74
CA ARG A 113 -6.19 13.26 -7.45
C ARG A 113 -6.89 13.21 -6.11
N LYS A 114 -6.73 14.27 -5.29
CA LYS A 114 -7.51 14.42 -4.06
C LYS A 114 -8.97 14.69 -4.43
N MET A 115 -9.87 13.83 -3.98
CA MET A 115 -11.31 13.93 -4.25
C MET A 115 -12.10 14.42 -3.06
N ALA A 116 -11.63 14.10 -1.86
CA ALA A 116 -12.31 14.45 -0.64
C ALA A 116 -11.37 14.57 0.57
N ASP A 117 -11.86 15.17 1.63
CA ASP A 117 -11.24 15.30 2.94
C ASP A 117 -12.29 15.02 4.04
N ILE A 118 -12.05 13.99 4.85
CA ILE A 118 -12.86 13.64 6.03
C ILE A 118 -12.00 13.90 7.27
N GLY A 119 -12.31 14.94 8.05
CA GLY A 119 -11.64 15.15 9.35
C GLY A 119 -10.10 15.20 9.26
N GLY A 120 -9.53 15.76 8.19
CA GLY A 120 -8.08 15.78 7.94
C GLY A 120 -7.55 14.58 7.15
N HIS A 121 -8.38 13.57 6.89
CA HIS A 121 -8.04 12.43 6.05
C HIS A 121 -8.38 12.70 4.60
N SER A 122 -7.35 12.83 3.77
CA SER A 122 -7.52 13.00 2.33
C SER A 122 -7.80 11.68 1.62
N ILE A 123 -8.89 11.62 0.85
CA ILE A 123 -9.22 10.50 -0.04
C ILE A 123 -8.77 10.85 -1.45
N TYR A 124 -8.08 9.91 -2.08
CA TYR A 124 -7.52 10.06 -3.42
C TYR A 124 -8.20 9.11 -4.40
N LYS A 125 -8.45 9.61 -5.60
CA LYS A 125 -8.80 8.81 -6.78
C LYS A 125 -7.55 8.47 -7.55
N ILE A 126 -7.46 7.24 -8.03
CA ILE A 126 -6.41 6.80 -8.97
C ILE A 126 -6.72 7.42 -10.34
N GLU A 127 -5.75 8.10 -10.94
CA GLU A 127 -5.89 8.68 -12.29
C GLU A 127 -5.09 7.92 -13.34
N ASP A 128 -3.97 7.32 -12.94
CA ASP A 128 -3.10 6.59 -13.86
C ASP A 128 -2.34 5.51 -13.10
N THR A 129 -2.08 4.41 -13.79
CA THR A 129 -1.38 3.25 -13.25
C THR A 129 -0.41 2.72 -14.28
N ASN A 130 0.74 2.25 -13.82
CA ASN A 130 1.72 1.60 -14.67
C ASN A 130 1.94 0.16 -14.21
N MET A 131 1.99 -0.76 -15.16
CA MET A 131 2.19 -2.19 -14.93
C MET A 131 3.51 -2.61 -15.54
N ILE A 132 4.43 -3.08 -14.70
CA ILE A 132 5.81 -3.37 -15.08
C ILE A 132 6.09 -4.86 -14.87
N TYR A 133 6.67 -5.50 -15.88
CA TYR A 133 7.10 -6.89 -15.78
C TYR A 133 8.35 -7.01 -14.91
N ILE A 134 8.33 -7.92 -13.94
CA ILE A 134 9.40 -8.04 -12.94
C ILE A 134 10.62 -8.81 -13.48
N PRO A 135 10.46 -10.04 -14.01
CA PRO A 135 11.61 -10.83 -14.45
C PRO A 135 12.43 -10.13 -15.53
N ASN A 136 13.75 -10.27 -15.44
CA ASN A 136 14.66 -9.74 -16.45
C ASN A 136 14.45 -10.49 -17.78
N ASP A 137 14.68 -9.80 -18.90
CA ASP A 137 14.62 -10.39 -20.24
C ASP A 137 15.54 -11.61 -20.39
N SER A 138 16.65 -11.69 -19.63
CA SER A 138 17.55 -12.85 -19.65
C SER A 138 16.94 -14.15 -19.12
N VAL A 139 15.92 -14.07 -18.27
CA VAL A 139 15.21 -15.22 -17.69
C VAL A 139 13.75 -15.28 -18.15
N ARG A 140 13.37 -14.41 -19.09
CA ARG A 140 12.00 -14.23 -19.53
C ARG A 140 11.53 -15.44 -20.33
N VAL A 141 10.57 -16.15 -19.76
CA VAL A 141 9.78 -17.14 -20.48
C VAL A 141 8.59 -16.41 -21.12
N THR A 142 8.41 -16.57 -22.43
CA THR A 142 7.27 -15.98 -23.14
C THR A 142 6.18 -17.02 -23.35
N HIS A 143 4.94 -16.67 -23.02
CA HIS A 143 3.79 -17.53 -23.29
C HIS A 143 2.83 -16.86 -24.30
N PRO A 144 2.37 -17.56 -25.35
CA PRO A 144 1.55 -16.95 -26.42
C PRO A 144 0.26 -16.31 -25.90
N ASP A 145 -0.38 -16.91 -24.89
CA ASP A 145 -1.61 -16.36 -24.29
C ASP A 145 -1.39 -15.25 -23.25
N GLU A 146 -0.15 -14.97 -22.83
CA GLU A 146 0.09 -14.01 -21.74
C GLU A 146 -0.40 -12.60 -22.10
N ALA A 147 -0.15 -12.18 -23.34
CA ALA A 147 -0.62 -10.89 -23.85
C ALA A 147 -2.16 -10.76 -23.81
N ARG A 148 -2.89 -11.87 -23.94
CA ARG A 148 -4.35 -11.88 -23.83
C ARG A 148 -4.79 -11.60 -22.39
N TYR A 149 -4.20 -12.25 -21.40
CA TYR A 149 -4.51 -12.02 -19.99
C TYR A 149 -4.14 -10.60 -19.53
N VAL A 150 -2.98 -10.10 -19.97
CA VAL A 150 -2.53 -8.72 -19.77
C VAL A 150 -3.57 -7.71 -20.28
N ARG A 151 -4.06 -7.88 -21.51
CA ARG A 151 -5.09 -7.00 -22.07
C ARG A 151 -6.40 -7.08 -21.29
N ILE A 152 -6.82 -8.27 -20.89
CA ILE A 152 -8.05 -8.42 -20.12
C ILE A 152 -7.94 -7.71 -18.77
N PHE A 153 -6.77 -7.78 -18.11
CA PHE A 153 -6.53 -7.04 -16.88
C PHE A 153 -6.53 -5.52 -17.12
N GLN A 154 -5.90 -5.06 -18.21
CA GLN A 154 -5.89 -3.64 -18.60
C GLN A 154 -7.27 -3.11 -19.01
N ASN A 155 -8.23 -3.97 -19.40
CA ASN A 155 -9.62 -3.57 -19.63
C ASN A 155 -10.34 -3.16 -18.33
N VAL A 156 -9.82 -3.54 -17.17
CA VAL A 156 -10.28 -2.98 -15.89
C VAL A 156 -9.65 -1.60 -15.76
N ASP A 157 -10.45 -0.57 -16.04
CA ASP A 157 -9.98 0.81 -15.96
C ASP A 157 -9.73 1.22 -14.50
N LEU A 158 -8.48 1.06 -14.03
CA LEU A 158 -8.06 1.47 -12.70
C LEU A 158 -8.12 2.99 -12.49
N SER A 159 -8.22 3.79 -13.55
CA SER A 159 -8.42 5.24 -13.46
C SER A 159 -9.88 5.62 -13.19
N SER A 160 -10.81 4.69 -13.38
CA SER A 160 -12.23 4.91 -13.17
C SER A 160 -12.67 4.32 -11.84
N ASN A 161 -13.14 5.19 -10.94
CA ASN A 161 -13.88 4.79 -9.74
C ASN A 161 -13.09 4.01 -8.66
N PHE A 162 -11.76 4.09 -8.68
CA PHE A 162 -10.91 3.52 -7.63
C PHE A 162 -10.37 4.59 -6.68
N TYR A 163 -10.49 4.32 -5.38
CA TYR A 163 -10.15 5.28 -4.33
C TYR A 163 -9.37 4.63 -3.19
N PHE A 164 -8.53 5.43 -2.55
CA PHE A 164 -7.77 5.03 -1.37
C PHE A 164 -7.50 6.24 -0.46
N SER A 165 -7.07 5.98 0.76
CA SER A 165 -6.47 6.99 1.64
C SER A 165 -5.23 6.41 2.32
N TYR A 166 -4.25 7.27 2.61
CA TYR A 166 -3.06 6.86 3.35
C TYR A 166 -3.26 6.84 4.86
N SER A 167 -4.25 7.57 5.36
CA SER A 167 -4.45 7.78 6.81
C SER A 167 -5.82 7.33 7.30
N TYR A 168 -6.68 6.86 6.40
CA TYR A 168 -8.04 6.45 6.73
C TYR A 168 -8.41 5.16 6.01
N ASP A 169 -9.03 4.24 6.73
CA ASP A 169 -9.56 3.03 6.14
C ASP A 169 -10.90 3.30 5.43
N VAL A 170 -10.83 3.47 4.12
CA VAL A 170 -11.99 3.66 3.24
C VAL A 170 -12.81 2.38 3.05
N SER A 171 -12.37 1.22 3.55
CA SER A 171 -13.10 -0.05 3.42
C SER A 171 -14.19 -0.24 4.48
N HIS A 172 -14.11 0.47 5.61
CA HIS A 172 -15.08 0.45 6.72
C HIS A 172 -15.91 1.73 6.81
N SER A 173 -17.17 1.64 7.24
CA SER A 173 -18.04 2.82 7.36
C SER A 173 -17.50 3.79 8.42
N LEU A 174 -17.89 5.06 8.35
CA LEU A 174 -17.49 6.03 9.37
C LEU A 174 -17.92 5.58 10.77
N GLN A 175 -19.15 5.04 10.90
CA GLN A 175 -19.65 4.48 12.15
C GLN A 175 -18.69 3.43 12.73
N TYR A 176 -18.26 2.46 11.90
CA TYR A 176 -17.34 1.41 12.34
C TYR A 176 -15.99 1.99 12.77
N ASN A 177 -15.41 2.87 11.94
CA ASN A 177 -14.14 3.52 12.24
C ASN A 177 -14.19 4.37 13.52
N LEU A 178 -15.35 4.97 13.84
CA LEU A 178 -15.55 5.73 15.09
C LEU A 178 -15.75 4.83 16.31
N THR A 179 -16.44 3.68 16.17
CA THR A 179 -16.60 2.71 17.28
C THR A 179 -15.25 2.23 17.79
N LEU A 180 -14.28 2.02 16.88
CA LEU A 180 -12.91 1.61 17.26
C LEU A 180 -12.17 2.68 18.08
N LEU A 181 -12.49 3.96 17.87
CA LEU A 181 -11.93 5.04 18.68
C LEU A 181 -12.53 5.06 20.09
N GLN A 182 -13.82 4.72 20.22
CA GLN A 182 -14.53 4.71 21.50
C GLN A 182 -14.11 3.55 22.40
N SER A 183 -13.87 2.35 21.83
CA SER A 183 -13.37 1.22 22.62
C SER A 183 -12.02 1.51 23.28
N TRP A 184 -11.22 2.40 22.68
CA TRP A 184 -9.94 2.82 23.25
C TRP A 184 -10.11 3.74 24.46
N SER A 185 -11.04 4.68 24.42
CA SER A 185 -11.30 5.60 25.54
C SER A 185 -11.72 4.86 26.82
N VAL A 186 -12.52 3.79 26.69
CA VAL A 186 -13.00 3.01 27.84
C VAL A 186 -11.87 2.20 28.52
N CYS A 187 -10.89 1.71 27.76
CA CYS A 187 -9.77 0.95 28.33
C CYS A 187 -8.75 1.86 29.05
N VAL A 188 -8.50 3.06 28.55
CA VAL A 188 -7.53 3.99 29.16
C VAL A 188 -8.04 4.56 30.50
N GLU A 189 -9.36 4.70 30.66
CA GLU A 189 -9.94 5.18 31.94
C GLU A 189 -9.99 4.08 33.02
N SER A 190 -9.94 2.80 32.63
CA SER A 190 -10.10 1.67 33.54
C SER A 190 -8.82 1.26 34.29
N GLU A 191 -7.65 1.74 33.89
CA GLU A 191 -6.36 1.45 34.57
C GLU A 191 -5.92 2.56 35.55
N SER A 192 -6.63 3.69 35.60
CA SER A 192 -6.33 4.82 36.50
C SER A 192 -7.16 4.86 37.80
N GLY A 193 -7.89 3.78 38.12
CA GLY A 193 -8.93 3.78 39.16
C GLY A 193 -8.83 2.71 40.26
N ALA A 194 -7.65 2.15 40.56
CA ALA A 194 -7.51 1.11 41.60
C ALA A 194 -6.09 0.99 42.19
N ALA A 195 -5.62 1.97 42.94
CA ALA A 195 -4.49 1.78 43.86
C ALA A 195 -4.61 2.71 45.08
N GLY A 196 -5.24 2.21 46.13
CA GLY A 196 -5.27 2.87 47.42
C GLY A 196 -3.97 2.63 48.21
N ARG A 197 -3.49 3.72 48.84
CA ARG A 197 -2.98 3.74 50.22
C ARG A 197 -1.63 3.03 50.50
N GLN A 198 -0.53 3.78 50.49
CA GLN A 198 0.36 4.05 51.65
C GLN A 198 1.76 4.54 51.22
N ASP A 199 2.22 5.56 51.95
CA ASP A 199 3.56 6.13 52.09
C ASP A 199 4.73 5.31 51.54
N THR A 200 5.58 5.94 50.72
CA THR A 200 7.05 5.98 50.91
C THR A 200 7.65 7.03 49.97
N PHE A 201 8.50 7.87 50.56
CA PHE A 201 9.25 8.97 49.99
C PHE A 201 10.53 8.42 49.35
N ASP A 202 10.77 8.65 48.06
CA ASP A 202 12.12 8.61 47.50
C ASP A 202 12.32 9.71 46.47
N ILE A 203 13.38 10.47 46.75
CA ILE A 203 13.95 11.58 46.00
C ILE A 203 14.88 10.98 44.92
N PHE A 204 15.02 11.66 43.78
CA PHE A 204 16.07 11.58 42.75
C PHE A 204 15.62 11.15 41.33
N GLU A 205 16.13 11.94 40.39
CA GLU A 205 16.35 11.69 38.96
C GLU A 205 15.25 12.03 37.94
N GLU A 206 15.27 13.33 37.61
CA GLU A 206 14.99 13.93 36.32
C GLU A 206 15.79 13.24 35.19
N GLU A 207 15.14 12.43 34.34
CA GLU A 207 15.46 12.27 32.91
C GLU A 207 14.33 11.50 32.17
N GLY A 208 13.83 12.07 31.06
CA GLY A 208 13.18 11.32 29.99
C GLY A 208 11.70 10.96 30.16
N LEU A 209 10.79 11.92 29.90
CA LEU A 209 9.38 11.61 29.59
C LEU A 209 9.32 10.58 28.44
N PRO A 210 8.68 9.41 28.61
CA PRO A 210 8.44 8.51 27.50
C PRO A 210 7.45 9.21 26.57
N THR A 211 7.91 9.56 25.37
CA THR A 211 7.03 10.00 24.30
C THR A 211 5.97 8.91 24.12
N GLN A 212 4.70 9.22 24.40
CA GLN A 212 3.59 8.31 24.14
C GLN A 212 3.64 7.89 22.66
N VAL A 213 4.10 6.67 22.41
CA VAL A 213 4.05 6.06 21.09
C VAL A 213 2.59 5.70 20.86
N VAL A 214 1.86 6.61 20.21
CA VAL A 214 0.52 6.36 19.68
C VAL A 214 0.65 5.21 18.67
N HIS A 215 0.48 3.98 19.15
CA HIS A 215 0.27 2.82 18.30
C HIS A 215 -1.09 2.99 17.65
N GLY A 216 -1.17 3.70 16.53
CA GLY A 216 -2.39 3.70 15.74
C GLY A 216 -2.68 2.26 15.34
N LEU A 217 -3.84 1.77 15.78
CA LEU A 217 -4.31 0.42 15.52
C LEU A 217 -4.41 0.22 14.00
N SER A 218 -3.44 -0.49 13.43
CA SER A 218 -3.52 -1.00 12.06
C SER A 218 -4.53 -2.14 12.04
N HIS A 219 -5.82 -1.81 11.93
CA HIS A 219 -6.86 -2.81 11.86
C HIS A 219 -6.92 -3.45 10.46
N GLU A 220 -7.32 -4.72 10.41
CA GLU A 220 -7.54 -5.41 9.14
C GLU A 220 -8.70 -4.74 8.39
N PRO A 221 -8.54 -4.41 7.10
CA PRO A 221 -9.58 -3.75 6.34
C PRO A 221 -10.77 -4.68 6.08
N TYR A 222 -11.91 -4.12 5.73
CA TYR A 222 -13.08 -4.92 5.38
C TYR A 222 -12.88 -5.59 4.02
N SER A 223 -12.43 -6.84 4.05
CA SER A 223 -12.07 -7.66 2.87
C SER A 223 -13.09 -7.59 1.73
N LYS A 224 -14.38 -7.48 2.07
CA LYS A 224 -15.50 -7.40 1.12
C LYS A 224 -15.43 -6.20 0.15
N TYR A 225 -14.80 -5.10 0.57
CA TYR A 225 -14.68 -3.86 -0.23
C TYR A 225 -13.25 -3.59 -0.71
N VAL A 226 -12.25 -4.30 -0.20
CA VAL A 226 -10.86 -4.17 -0.67
C VAL A 226 -10.72 -4.86 -2.01
N TRP A 227 -10.62 -4.07 -3.07
CA TRP A 227 -10.53 -4.56 -4.44
C TRP A 227 -9.21 -5.30 -4.71
N ASN A 228 -8.09 -4.76 -4.25
CA ASN A 228 -6.75 -5.29 -4.52
C ASN A 228 -6.25 -6.33 -3.50
N LEU A 229 -7.14 -6.90 -2.67
CA LEU A 229 -6.74 -7.81 -1.60
C LEU A 229 -5.93 -9.01 -2.12
N ARG A 230 -6.36 -9.59 -3.25
CA ARG A 230 -5.67 -10.73 -3.89
C ARG A 230 -4.30 -10.34 -4.47
N LEU A 231 -4.15 -9.09 -4.91
CA LEU A 231 -2.89 -8.58 -5.44
C LEU A 231 -1.84 -8.35 -4.34
N LEU A 232 -2.28 -8.24 -3.09
CA LEU A 232 -1.42 -8.06 -1.91
C LEU A 232 -1.18 -9.35 -1.12
N GLU A 233 -1.86 -10.45 -1.45
CA GLU A 233 -1.90 -11.70 -0.66
C GLU A 233 -0.51 -12.29 -0.41
N LYS A 234 0.38 -12.24 -1.42
CA LYS A 234 1.75 -12.76 -1.31
C LYS A 234 2.70 -11.87 -0.50
N VAL A 235 2.36 -10.59 -0.34
CA VAL A 235 3.29 -9.56 0.13
C VAL A 235 2.90 -9.05 1.52
N LYS A 236 1.62 -9.13 1.88
CA LYS A 236 1.05 -8.57 3.11
C LYS A 236 1.75 -9.02 4.40
N GLU A 237 2.28 -10.24 4.46
CA GLU A 237 2.97 -10.77 5.65
C GLU A 237 4.49 -10.50 5.63
N ILE A 238 5.04 -10.19 4.46
CA ILE A 238 6.48 -10.01 4.25
C ILE A 238 6.89 -8.57 4.54
N VAL A 239 6.12 -7.61 4.00
CA VAL A 239 6.49 -6.19 4.00
C VAL A 239 5.89 -5.44 5.17
N HIS A 240 6.52 -4.31 5.52
CA HIS A 240 5.98 -3.38 6.50
C HIS A 240 4.60 -2.85 6.07
N PRO A 241 3.63 -2.69 6.99
CA PRO A 241 2.26 -2.23 6.68
C PRO A 241 2.17 -0.91 5.91
N ASP A 242 3.18 -0.03 6.06
CA ASP A 242 3.30 1.23 5.32
C ASP A 242 3.27 1.04 3.79
N TRP A 243 3.76 -0.10 3.28
CA TRP A 243 3.77 -0.41 1.85
C TRP A 243 2.40 -0.82 1.32
N LEU A 244 1.56 -1.36 2.20
CA LEU A 244 0.24 -1.85 1.82
C LEU A 244 -0.67 -0.64 1.58
N LEU A 245 -1.51 -0.72 0.56
CA LEU A 245 -2.50 0.31 0.29
C LEU A 245 -3.78 -0.37 -0.16
N TYR A 246 -4.83 -0.24 0.64
CA TYR A 246 -6.12 -0.86 0.32
C TYR A 246 -6.94 0.08 -0.56
N ILE A 247 -7.37 -0.43 -1.70
CA ILE A 247 -8.10 0.31 -2.72
C ILE A 247 -9.54 -0.20 -2.73
N ILE A 248 -10.49 0.72 -2.75
CA ILE A 248 -11.91 0.42 -2.93
C ILE A 248 -12.35 0.79 -4.35
N HIS A 249 -13.38 0.12 -4.83
CA HIS A 249 -14.08 0.49 -6.05
C HIS A 249 -15.46 1.05 -5.71
N GLY A 250 -15.86 2.15 -6.33
CA GLY A 250 -17.13 2.80 -6.00
C GLY A 250 -17.21 4.24 -6.45
N PHE A 251 -17.76 5.11 -5.60
CA PHE A 251 -17.84 6.54 -5.87
C PHE A 251 -17.47 7.29 -4.60
N CYS A 252 -16.57 8.26 -4.71
CA CYS A 252 -16.28 9.21 -3.65
C CYS A 252 -16.37 10.62 -4.23
N GLY A 253 -17.23 11.45 -3.62
CA GLY A 253 -17.39 12.86 -3.95
C GLY A 253 -17.65 13.69 -2.70
N GLN A 254 -17.16 14.92 -2.71
CA GLN A 254 -17.41 15.90 -1.66
C GLN A 254 -17.95 17.17 -2.31
N SER A 255 -19.02 17.71 -1.75
CA SER A 255 -19.61 18.97 -2.16
C SER A 255 -19.70 19.91 -0.97
N SER A 256 -19.30 21.17 -1.16
CA SER A 256 -19.50 22.21 -0.16
C SER A 256 -20.83 22.90 -0.46
N ILE A 257 -21.76 22.82 0.48
CA ILE A 257 -23.07 23.43 0.42
C ILE A 257 -23.12 24.52 1.48
N LEU A 258 -23.60 25.70 1.11
CA LEU A 258 -23.93 26.76 2.06
C LEU A 258 -25.40 26.60 2.42
N LEU A 259 -25.70 26.31 3.68
CA LEU A 259 -27.09 26.25 4.17
C LEU A 259 -27.49 27.67 4.58
N HIS A 260 -28.71 28.06 4.20
CA HIS A 260 -29.19 29.46 4.17
C HIS A 260 -29.17 30.19 5.54
N SER A 261 -28.98 29.48 6.64
CA SER A 261 -29.03 30.01 8.01
C SER A 261 -27.71 29.94 8.77
N ASP A 262 -26.64 29.37 8.19
CA ASP A 262 -25.33 29.28 8.80
C ASP A 262 -24.25 29.90 7.89
N SER A 263 -23.41 30.78 8.45
CA SER A 263 -22.17 31.22 7.79
C SER A 263 -21.16 30.08 7.63
N ALA A 264 -21.47 28.88 8.14
CA ALA A 264 -20.65 27.69 8.01
C ALA A 264 -20.90 26.99 6.66
N ARG A 265 -19.83 26.74 5.91
CA ARG A 265 -19.87 25.83 4.75
C ARG A 265 -19.99 24.40 5.25
N HIS A 266 -21.09 23.74 4.94
CA HIS A 266 -21.25 22.32 5.22
C HIS A 266 -20.66 21.51 4.09
N SER A 267 -19.88 20.49 4.44
CA SER A 267 -19.34 19.56 3.46
C SER A 267 -20.14 18.26 3.49
N CYS A 268 -20.85 17.95 2.41
CA CYS A 268 -21.49 16.65 2.25
C CYS A 268 -20.55 15.71 1.48
N MET A 269 -20.30 14.53 2.06
CA MET A 269 -19.51 13.48 1.43
C MET A 269 -20.36 12.27 1.07
N PHE A 270 -20.21 11.81 -0.16
CA PHE A 270 -20.83 10.61 -0.67
C PHE A 270 -19.74 9.57 -0.87
N LEU A 271 -19.85 8.43 -0.18
CA LEU A 271 -19.00 7.29 -0.39
C LEU A 271 -19.87 6.06 -0.68
N HIS A 272 -19.97 5.68 -1.93
CA HIS A 272 -20.63 4.45 -2.36
C HIS A 272 -19.57 3.39 -2.63
N ARG A 273 -19.75 2.16 -2.13
CA ARG A 273 -18.81 1.06 -2.33
C ARG A 273 -19.47 -0.05 -3.12
N ASN A 274 -18.84 -0.43 -4.22
CA ASN A 274 -19.30 -1.54 -5.03
C ASN A 274 -18.62 -2.83 -4.56
N PHE A 275 -19.37 -3.93 -4.49
CA PHE A 275 -18.78 -5.23 -4.21
C PHE A 275 -17.80 -5.64 -5.30
N SER A 276 -16.60 -6.05 -4.90
CA SER A 276 -15.62 -6.61 -5.84
C SER A 276 -16.01 -8.04 -6.18
N LYS A 277 -16.79 -8.22 -7.26
CA LYS A 277 -17.07 -9.56 -7.82
C LYS A 277 -16.02 -10.02 -8.85
N LYS A 278 -15.17 -9.12 -9.36
CA LYS A 278 -14.43 -9.33 -10.61
C LYS A 278 -12.99 -9.83 -10.49
N VAL A 279 -12.32 -9.75 -9.33
CA VAL A 279 -10.88 -10.03 -9.26
C VAL A 279 -10.55 -11.53 -9.27
N SER A 280 -11.43 -12.39 -8.74
CA SER A 280 -11.18 -13.84 -8.66
C SER A 280 -11.15 -14.55 -10.03
N ILE A 281 -11.58 -13.91 -11.11
CA ILE A 281 -11.64 -14.53 -12.44
C ILE A 281 -10.28 -14.53 -13.15
N PHE A 282 -9.32 -13.69 -12.73
CA PHE A 282 -8.06 -13.50 -13.46
C PHE A 282 -6.88 -14.32 -12.96
N MET A 283 -7.02 -15.01 -11.82
CA MET A 283 -5.96 -15.83 -11.26
C MET A 283 -6.45 -17.24 -11.04
N GLN A 284 -6.15 -18.11 -12.00
CA GLN A 284 -6.42 -19.53 -11.94
C GLN A 284 -5.09 -20.30 -12.08
N ASN A 285 -4.92 -21.29 -11.19
CA ASN A 285 -3.88 -22.32 -11.17
C ASN A 285 -2.55 -21.97 -10.48
N ASP A 286 -2.55 -22.00 -9.15
CA ASP A 286 -1.37 -22.39 -8.36
C ASP A 286 -1.72 -23.32 -7.18
N SER A 287 -2.93 -23.89 -7.16
CA SER A 287 -3.35 -24.72 -6.04
C SER A 287 -4.40 -25.73 -6.49
N LYS A 288 -4.04 -27.01 -6.44
CA LYS A 288 -4.93 -28.19 -6.28
C LYS A 288 -5.71 -28.55 -7.56
N SER A 289 -5.36 -29.61 -8.30
CA SER A 289 -5.46 -31.01 -7.85
C SER A 289 -6.51 -31.16 -6.76
N ILE A 290 -7.79 -31.10 -7.15
CA ILE A 290 -9.03 -31.58 -6.48
C ILE A 290 -10.15 -30.89 -7.27
N TYR A 291 -10.60 -31.51 -8.36
CA TYR A 291 -11.93 -31.38 -9.02
C TYR A 291 -11.89 -32.21 -10.32
N LYS A 292 -11.45 -33.47 -10.19
CA LYS A 292 -11.81 -34.55 -11.13
C LYS A 292 -12.77 -35.47 -10.37
N SER A 293 -14.01 -35.04 -10.18
CA SER A 293 -15.12 -35.98 -9.95
C SER A 293 -16.42 -35.37 -10.46
N HIS A 294 -17.22 -36.23 -11.08
CA HIS A 294 -18.62 -36.04 -11.43
C HIS A 294 -18.98 -35.00 -12.50
N LYS A 295 -18.80 -35.39 -13.77
CA LYS A 295 -19.81 -35.18 -14.83
C LYS A 295 -19.41 -35.93 -16.10
N LYS A 296 -19.71 -37.23 -16.17
CA LYS A 296 -19.80 -38.03 -17.41
C LYS A 296 -20.40 -39.40 -17.10
N VAL A 297 -21.73 -39.47 -16.92
CA VAL A 297 -22.59 -40.60 -17.33
C VAL A 297 -24.01 -40.05 -17.44
N LYS A 298 -24.48 -39.82 -18.68
CA LYS A 298 -25.88 -39.82 -19.11
C LYS A 298 -25.87 -39.97 -20.63
N LYS A 299 -25.82 -41.22 -21.07
CA LYS A 299 -26.40 -41.76 -22.31
C LYS A 299 -26.59 -43.24 -22.09
#